data_AF-A0AAV1N689-F1
#
_entry.id   AF-A0AAV1N689-F1
#
_cell.length_a   1.000
_cell.length_b   1.000
_cell.length_c   1.000
_cell.angle_alpha   90.00
_cell.angle_beta   90.00
_cell.angle_gamma   90.00
#
_symmetry.space_group_name_H-M   'P 1'
#
loop_
_entity.id
_entity.type
_entity.pdbx_description
1 polymer ?
#
loop_
_entity_poly.entity_id
_entity_poly.type
_entity_poly.pdbx_seq_one_letter_code
_entity_poly.pdbx_strand_id
1 'polypeptide(L)'
;MPKRKTSFNSEWIKEHEFITKSSRDSYHGFCTLCRCDVDVSSQGKAAIERHAGTDKHKSNKRAAGTSSMRTFFREVSSPLDDKITAAGLCKVYHAVKHHQSYRSLDCGMKVDREIFSDSPTAKGMACGRTKAKALCKNVIAPYSVQEQQLLILSCYRG
;
A
#
# COMPACT_ATOMS: atom_id res chain seq x y z
N MET A 1 53.28 0.95 15.05
CA MET A 1 52.84 -0.44 15.26
C MET A 1 51.66 -0.73 14.34
N PRO A 2 51.66 -1.82 13.55
CA PRO A 2 50.50 -2.15 12.71
C PRO A 2 49.30 -2.47 13.61
N LYS A 3 48.17 -1.77 13.41
CA LYS A 3 46.91 -2.09 14.11
C LYS A 3 46.48 -3.49 13.68
N ARG A 4 46.21 -4.40 14.64
CA ARG A 4 45.69 -5.74 14.32
C ARG A 4 44.35 -5.57 13.60
N LYS A 5 44.18 -6.28 12.48
CA LYS A 5 42.91 -6.33 11.75
C LYS A 5 42.00 -7.36 12.39
N THR A 6 40.72 -7.02 12.56
CA THR A 6 39.70 -7.91 13.10
C THR A 6 38.79 -8.44 11.99
N SER A 7 38.67 -9.76 11.86
CA SER A 7 37.71 -10.39 10.95
C SER A 7 36.31 -10.43 11.55
N PHE A 8 35.29 -10.49 10.70
CA PHE A 8 33.90 -10.63 11.08
C PHE A 8 33.68 -11.92 11.89
N ASN A 9 33.12 -11.80 13.10
CA ASN A 9 32.72 -12.94 13.91
C ASN A 9 31.23 -13.22 13.70
N SER A 10 30.90 -14.43 13.28
CA SER A 10 29.52 -14.91 13.07
C SER A 10 28.66 -14.85 14.34
N GLU A 11 29.26 -14.86 15.53
CA GLU A 11 28.53 -14.72 16.80
C GLU A 11 27.85 -13.36 16.94
N TRP A 12 28.38 -12.31 16.29
CA TRP A 12 27.78 -10.97 16.30
C TRP A 12 26.39 -10.94 15.64
N ILE A 13 26.06 -11.93 14.81
CA ILE A 13 24.72 -12.07 14.20
C ILE A 13 23.65 -12.30 15.27
N LYS A 14 23.99 -12.99 16.37
CA LYS A 14 23.06 -13.26 17.48
C LYS A 14 22.67 -11.99 18.23
N GLU A 15 23.61 -11.06 18.36
CA GLU A 15 23.39 -9.79 19.07
C GLU A 15 22.90 -8.67 18.13
N HIS A 16 23.20 -8.78 16.85
CA HIS A 16 22.87 -7.79 15.82
C HIS A 16 22.23 -8.49 14.61
N GLU A 17 20.95 -8.85 14.74
CA GLU A 17 20.16 -9.57 13.71
C GLU A 17 20.14 -8.87 12.32
N PHE A 18 20.41 -7.56 12.29
CA PHE A 18 20.48 -6.78 11.05
C PHE A 18 21.82 -6.91 10.30
N ILE A 19 22.80 -7.64 10.83
CA ILE A 19 24.11 -7.87 10.20
C ILE A 19 24.26 -9.35 9.82
N THR A 20 24.83 -9.57 8.64
CA THR A 20 25.21 -10.89 8.11
C THR A 20 26.64 -10.86 7.58
N LYS A 21 27.22 -12.01 7.25
CA LYS A 21 28.55 -12.06 6.64
C LYS A 21 28.52 -11.38 5.27
N SER A 22 29.46 -10.48 5.01
CA SER A 22 29.60 -9.88 3.68
C SER A 22 30.07 -10.91 2.66
N SER A 23 29.59 -10.79 1.43
CA SER A 23 30.11 -11.52 0.28
C SER A 23 31.44 -10.95 -0.23
N ARG A 24 31.83 -9.74 0.21
CA ARG A 24 33.02 -9.03 -0.26
C ARG A 24 34.30 -9.65 0.28
N ASP A 25 34.42 -9.74 1.60
CA ASP A 25 35.58 -10.31 2.28
C ASP A 25 35.24 -10.67 3.74
N SER A 26 36.21 -11.23 4.45
CA SER A 26 36.09 -11.63 5.87
C SER A 26 36.21 -10.46 6.86
N TYR A 27 36.43 -9.23 6.39
CA TYR A 27 36.59 -8.03 7.21
C TYR A 27 35.40 -7.06 7.13
N HIS A 28 34.34 -7.45 6.43
CA HIS A 28 33.11 -6.68 6.33
C HIS A 28 31.90 -7.49 6.82
N GLY A 29 30.97 -6.80 7.49
CA GLY A 29 29.62 -7.29 7.78
C GLY A 29 28.60 -6.59 6.89
N PHE A 30 27.64 -7.32 6.32
CA PHE A 30 26.60 -6.74 5.48
C PHE A 30 25.36 -6.41 6.31
N CYS A 31 24.93 -5.14 6.27
CA CYS A 31 23.69 -4.71 6.91
C CYS A 31 22.48 -4.91 5.98
N THR A 32 21.52 -5.72 6.41
CA THR A 32 20.30 -6.02 5.66
C THR A 32 19.34 -4.83 5.62
N LEU A 33 19.31 -4.00 6.67
CA LEU A 33 18.47 -2.80 6.75
C LEU A 33 19.02 -1.64 5.91
N CYS A 34 20.34 -1.46 5.86
CA CYS A 34 20.99 -0.37 5.12
C CYS A 34 21.45 -0.75 3.72
N ARG A 35 21.46 -2.07 3.42
CA ARG A 35 21.99 -2.68 2.19
C ARG A 35 23.40 -2.18 1.87
N CYS A 36 24.29 -2.26 2.85
CA CYS A 36 25.68 -1.82 2.71
C CYS A 36 26.63 -2.65 3.57
N ASP A 37 27.88 -2.72 3.12
CA ASP A 37 28.98 -3.33 3.88
C ASP A 37 29.52 -2.38 4.95
N VAL A 38 29.75 -2.94 6.14
CA VAL A 38 30.33 -2.27 7.30
C VAL A 38 31.72 -2.86 7.52
N ASP A 39 32.75 -2.02 7.39
CA ASP A 39 34.14 -2.40 7.65
C ASP A 39 34.36 -2.62 9.16
N VAL A 40 34.68 -3.85 9.54
CA VAL A 40 35.01 -4.25 10.91
C VAL A 40 36.51 -4.44 11.13
N SER A 41 37.35 -4.25 10.10
CA SER A 41 38.80 -4.49 10.15
C SER A 41 39.51 -3.69 11.23
N SER A 42 39.05 -2.47 11.50
CA SER A 42 39.71 -1.52 12.42
C SER A 42 39.14 -1.51 13.83
N GLN A 43 37.83 -1.73 13.97
CA GLN A 43 37.08 -1.51 15.21
C GLN A 43 36.23 -2.71 15.63
N GLY A 44 36.23 -3.80 14.85
CA GLY A 44 35.46 -5.00 15.14
C GLY A 44 33.97 -4.70 15.36
N LYS A 45 33.43 -5.26 16.45
CA LYS A 45 32.04 -5.07 16.88
C LYS A 45 31.63 -3.60 17.09
N ALA A 46 32.54 -2.75 17.56
CA ALA A 46 32.23 -1.32 17.77
C ALA A 46 31.89 -0.59 16.45
N ALA A 47 32.38 -1.07 15.30
CA ALA A 47 31.98 -0.54 13.99
C ALA A 47 30.49 -0.81 13.69
N ILE A 48 29.97 -1.97 14.11
CA ILE A 48 28.57 -2.37 13.95
C ILE A 48 27.67 -1.52 14.84
N GLU A 49 28.06 -1.31 16.10
CA GLU A 49 27.33 -0.45 17.04
C GLU A 49 27.27 1.00 16.55
N ARG A 50 28.40 1.53 16.06
CA ARG A 50 28.45 2.86 15.44
C ARG A 50 27.57 2.95 14.21
N HIS A 51 27.57 1.93 13.35
CA HIS A 51 26.67 1.86 12.19
C HIS A 51 25.19 1.89 12.62
N ALA A 52 24.82 1.11 13.64
CA ALA A 52 23.47 1.09 14.19
C ALA A 52 23.02 2.46 14.73
N GLY A 53 23.97 3.26 15.22
CA GLY A 53 23.76 4.63 15.69
C GLY A 53 23.52 5.67 14.59
N THR A 54 23.82 5.37 13.33
CA THR A 54 23.65 6.32 12.21
C THR A 54 22.19 6.64 11.93
N ASP A 55 21.91 7.86 11.49
CA ASP A 55 20.53 8.29 11.18
C ASP A 55 19.92 7.47 10.03
N LYS A 56 20.74 7.09 9.05
CA LYS A 56 20.34 6.18 7.96
C LYS A 56 19.82 4.85 8.53
N HIS A 57 20.57 4.24 9.44
CA HIS A 57 20.16 2.97 10.04
C HIS A 57 18.89 3.11 10.89
N LYS A 58 18.82 4.15 11.73
CA LYS A 58 17.63 4.43 12.55
C LYS A 58 16.37 4.65 11.71
N SER A 59 16.49 5.40 10.61
CA SER A 59 15.40 5.63 9.66
C SER A 59 14.92 4.32 9.02
N ASN A 60 15.84 3.51 8.50
CA ASN A 60 15.50 2.24 7.86
C ASN A 60 14.89 1.24 8.83
N LYS A 61 15.37 1.19 10.08
CA LYS A 61 14.79 0.37 11.14
C LYS A 61 13.34 0.75 11.45
N ARG A 62 13.03 2.06 11.49
CA ARG A 62 11.66 2.56 11.67
C ARG A 62 10.75 2.15 10.50
N ALA A 63 11.23 2.29 9.27
CA ALA A 63 10.47 1.92 8.08
C ALA A 63 10.17 0.41 8.03
N ALA A 64 11.15 -0.44 8.35
CA ALA A 64 10.98 -1.90 8.36
C ALA A 64 9.92 -2.40 9.36
N GLY A 65 9.65 -1.65 10.44
CA GLY A 65 8.60 -1.99 11.42
C GLY A 65 7.17 -1.65 10.98
N THR A 66 6.99 -0.89 9.89
CA THR A 66 5.66 -0.40 9.45
C THR A 66 5.03 -1.21 8.32
N SER A 67 5.76 -2.16 7.73
CA SER A 67 5.35 -2.87 6.52
C SER A 67 4.63 -4.20 6.81
N SER A 68 3.53 -4.17 7.56
CA SER A 68 2.58 -5.28 7.47
C SER A 68 1.72 -5.06 6.23
N MET A 69 2.01 -5.79 5.14
CA MET A 69 1.18 -5.77 3.93
C MET A 69 -0.29 -6.16 4.22
N ARG A 70 -0.58 -6.77 5.38
CA ARG A 70 -1.95 -7.13 5.80
C ARG A 70 -2.89 -5.92 5.86
N THR A 71 -2.42 -4.70 6.13
CA THR A 71 -3.29 -3.51 6.10
C THR A 71 -3.79 -3.15 4.69
N PHE A 72 -3.16 -3.66 3.63
CA PHE A 72 -3.62 -3.47 2.25
C PHE A 72 -4.64 -4.53 1.82
N PHE A 73 -4.65 -5.70 2.47
CA PHE A 73 -5.64 -6.74 2.24
C PHE A 73 -6.78 -6.54 3.23
N ARG A 74 -7.80 -5.77 2.84
CA ARG A 74 -9.00 -5.59 3.66
C ARG A 74 -9.73 -6.94 3.79
N GLU A 75 -9.87 -7.43 5.02
CA GLU A 75 -10.72 -8.60 5.32
C GLU A 75 -12.20 -8.30 5.01
N VAL A 76 -12.97 -9.39 4.87
CA VAL A 76 -14.38 -9.54 4.46
C VAL A 76 -15.24 -8.27 4.55
N SER A 77 -15.91 -7.91 3.46
CA SER A 77 -16.82 -6.77 3.38
C SER A 77 -17.95 -6.89 4.40
N SER A 78 -18.16 -5.84 5.19
CA SER A 78 -19.32 -5.75 6.07
C SER A 78 -20.59 -5.35 5.29
N PRO A 79 -21.80 -5.62 5.82
CA PRO A 79 -23.03 -5.11 5.22
C PRO A 79 -23.07 -3.58 5.05
N LEU A 80 -22.32 -2.85 5.87
CA LEU A 80 -22.16 -1.40 5.74
C LEU A 80 -21.24 -1.03 4.57
N ASP A 81 -20.15 -1.78 4.35
CA ASP A 81 -19.27 -1.60 3.19
C ASP A 81 -20.02 -1.79 1.87
N ASP A 82 -20.94 -2.76 1.82
CA ASP A 82 -21.78 -3.00 0.64
C ASP A 82 -22.71 -1.82 0.38
N LYS A 83 -23.33 -1.26 1.43
CA LYS A 83 -24.16 -0.05 1.32
C LYS A 83 -23.36 1.15 0.85
N ILE A 84 -22.16 1.36 1.39
CA ILE A 84 -21.25 2.44 0.96
C ILE A 84 -20.86 2.27 -0.50
N THR A 85 -20.56 1.04 -0.91
CA THR A 85 -20.17 0.70 -2.28
C THR A 85 -21.32 0.93 -3.25
N ALA A 86 -22.53 0.45 -2.91
CA ALA A 86 -23.73 0.65 -3.70
C ALA A 86 -24.10 2.14 -3.84
N ALA A 87 -24.04 2.91 -2.76
CA ALA A 87 -24.31 4.35 -2.79
C ALA A 87 -23.31 5.10 -3.68
N GLY A 88 -22.03 4.76 -3.59
CA GLY A 88 -20.98 5.30 -4.46
C GLY A 88 -21.20 4.96 -5.93
N LEU A 89 -21.51 3.70 -6.24
CA LEU A 89 -21.81 3.25 -7.60
C LEU A 89 -23.05 3.95 -8.18
N CYS A 90 -24.10 4.11 -7.38
CA CYS A 90 -25.34 4.81 -7.78
C CYS A 90 -25.06 6.26 -8.18
N LYS A 91 -24.27 6.99 -7.39
CA LYS A 91 -23.88 8.37 -7.72
C LYS A 91 -23.03 8.46 -8.99
N VAL A 92 -22.12 7.51 -9.19
CA VAL A 92 -21.34 7.41 -10.43
C VAL A 92 -22.23 7.13 -11.64
N TYR A 93 -23.17 6.20 -11.50
CA TYR A 93 -24.16 5.90 -12.54
C TYR A 93 -25.03 7.13 -12.87
N HIS A 94 -25.55 7.81 -11.85
CA HIS A 94 -26.32 9.05 -12.02
C HIS A 94 -25.50 10.11 -12.78
N ALA A 95 -24.22 10.29 -12.40
CA ALA A 95 -23.36 11.22 -13.09
C ALA A 95 -23.16 10.86 -14.56
N VAL A 96 -22.93 9.58 -14.90
CA VAL A 96 -22.82 9.14 -16.30
C VAL A 96 -24.14 9.37 -17.04
N LYS A 97 -25.26 8.97 -16.44
CA LYS A 97 -26.62 9.10 -17.01
C LYS A 97 -26.97 10.56 -17.35
N HIS A 98 -26.49 11.50 -16.55
CA HIS A 98 -26.75 12.94 -16.73
C HIS A 98 -25.54 13.71 -17.26
N HIS A 99 -24.57 13.01 -17.86
CA HIS A 99 -23.35 13.60 -18.47
C HIS A 99 -22.58 14.55 -17.53
N GLN A 100 -22.64 14.31 -16.23
CA GLN A 100 -21.94 15.09 -15.22
C GLN A 100 -20.47 14.73 -15.20
N SER A 101 -19.63 15.75 -14.98
CA SER A 101 -18.19 15.54 -14.93
C SER A 101 -17.79 14.70 -13.70
N TYR A 102 -16.79 13.83 -13.85
CA TYR A 102 -16.18 13.16 -12.69
C TYR A 102 -15.50 14.14 -11.71
N ARG A 103 -15.27 15.40 -12.11
CA ARG A 103 -14.81 16.45 -11.20
C ARG A 103 -15.91 16.85 -10.23
N SER A 104 -17.14 16.95 -10.72
CA SER A 104 -18.33 17.29 -9.93
C SER A 104 -18.66 16.20 -8.91
N LEU A 105 -18.35 14.93 -9.20
CA LEU A 105 -18.48 13.85 -8.22
C LEU A 105 -17.53 14.02 -7.02
N ASP A 106 -16.29 14.47 -7.25
CA ASP A 106 -15.31 14.62 -6.16
C ASP A 106 -15.75 15.66 -5.11
N CYS A 107 -16.31 16.78 -5.56
CA CYS A 107 -16.92 17.76 -4.65
C CYS A 107 -18.29 17.30 -4.14
N GLY A 108 -19.12 16.66 -4.97
CA GLY A 108 -20.43 16.16 -4.59
C GLY A 108 -20.38 15.17 -3.42
N MET A 109 -19.45 14.21 -3.43
CA MET A 109 -19.27 13.27 -2.31
C MET A 109 -18.82 13.95 -1.02
N LYS A 110 -18.11 15.09 -1.10
CA LYS A 110 -17.74 15.87 0.09
C LYS A 110 -18.98 16.57 0.66
N VAL A 111 -19.77 17.20 -0.20
CA VAL A 111 -21.02 17.86 0.17
C VAL A 111 -22.02 16.85 0.76
N ASP A 112 -22.20 15.68 0.13
CA ASP A 112 -23.07 14.62 0.63
C ASP A 112 -22.69 14.18 2.05
N ARG A 113 -21.38 14.13 2.37
CA ARG A 113 -20.90 13.78 3.71
C ARG A 113 -21.21 14.83 4.77
N GLU A 114 -21.18 16.11 4.39
CA GLU A 114 -21.52 17.20 5.30
C GLU A 114 -23.03 17.30 5.51
N ILE A 115 -23.83 17.20 4.45
CA ILE A 115 -25.30 17.24 4.53
C ILE A 115 -25.84 16.07 5.32
N PHE A 116 -25.32 14.86 5.09
CA PHE A 116 -25.75 13.62 5.75
C PHE A 116 -24.74 13.18 6.80
N SER A 117 -24.38 14.10 7.68
CA SER A 117 -23.37 13.91 8.73
C SER A 117 -23.76 12.87 9.81
N ASP A 118 -25.01 12.46 9.88
CA ASP A 118 -25.52 11.39 10.75
C ASP A 118 -25.45 10.01 10.08
N SER A 119 -25.35 9.95 8.75
CA SER A 119 -25.36 8.70 7.99
C SER A 119 -23.96 8.05 7.92
N PRO A 120 -23.77 6.84 8.50
CA PRO A 120 -22.50 6.13 8.39
C PRO A 120 -22.18 5.76 6.93
N THR A 121 -23.21 5.51 6.12
CA THR A 121 -23.06 5.25 4.69
C THR A 121 -22.49 6.47 3.98
N ALA A 122 -23.08 7.65 4.19
CA ALA A 122 -22.61 8.89 3.56
C ALA A 122 -21.17 9.20 3.99
N LYS A 123 -20.86 9.15 5.29
CA LYS A 123 -19.50 9.35 5.82
C LYS A 123 -18.47 8.43 5.17
N GLY A 124 -18.84 7.16 4.95
CA GLY A 124 -18.00 6.16 4.30
C GLY A 124 -17.82 6.35 2.79
N MET A 125 -18.66 7.15 2.13
CA MET A 125 -18.56 7.40 0.70
C MET A 125 -17.30 8.20 0.34
N ALA A 126 -16.28 7.45 -0.07
CA ALA A 126 -15.09 7.97 -0.72
C ALA A 126 -15.09 7.52 -2.19
N CYS A 127 -15.60 8.37 -3.08
CA CYS A 127 -15.62 8.14 -4.53
C CYS A 127 -15.20 9.39 -5.30
N GLY A 128 -13.89 9.61 -5.38
CA GLY A 128 -13.32 10.67 -6.22
C GLY A 128 -13.21 10.27 -7.69
N ARG A 129 -12.66 11.17 -8.51
CA ARG A 129 -12.54 11.03 -9.97
C ARG A 129 -11.96 9.70 -10.44
N THR A 130 -10.85 9.25 -9.86
CA THR A 130 -10.16 8.03 -10.29
C THR A 130 -11.02 6.79 -10.04
N LYS A 131 -11.67 6.72 -8.88
CA LYS A 131 -12.57 5.62 -8.53
C LYS A 131 -13.82 5.63 -9.39
N ALA A 132 -14.43 6.80 -9.63
CA ALA A 132 -15.56 6.94 -10.53
C ALA A 132 -15.24 6.44 -11.95
N LYS A 133 -14.08 6.86 -12.51
CA LYS A 133 -13.61 6.37 -13.82
C LYS A 133 -13.43 4.86 -13.84
N ALA A 134 -12.83 4.29 -12.80
CA ALA A 134 -12.62 2.84 -12.69
C ALA A 134 -13.96 2.08 -12.61
N LEU A 135 -14.92 2.57 -11.83
CA LEU A 135 -16.27 1.99 -11.74
C LEU A 135 -17.00 2.07 -13.09
N CYS A 136 -16.92 3.19 -13.80
CA CYS A 136 -17.51 3.29 -15.13
C CYS A 136 -16.89 2.29 -16.11
N LYS A 137 -15.54 2.24 -16.18
CA LYS A 137 -14.82 1.42 -17.15
C LYS A 137 -14.95 -0.09 -16.87
N ASN A 138 -14.89 -0.48 -15.59
CA ASN A 138 -14.72 -1.87 -15.21
C ASN A 138 -16.01 -2.51 -14.66
N VAL A 139 -17.04 -1.72 -14.34
CA VAL A 139 -18.30 -2.24 -13.78
C VAL A 139 -19.49 -1.84 -14.66
N ILE A 140 -19.75 -0.54 -14.79
CA ILE A 140 -20.96 -0.05 -15.48
C ILE A 140 -20.93 -0.41 -16.96
N ALA A 141 -19.83 -0.15 -17.67
CA ALA A 141 -19.75 -0.40 -19.11
C ALA A 141 -19.85 -1.90 -19.45
N PRO A 142 -19.09 -2.82 -18.81
CA PRO A 142 -19.23 -4.25 -19.07
C PRO A 142 -20.64 -4.77 -18.77
N TYR A 143 -21.23 -4.35 -17.65
CA TYR A 143 -22.60 -4.74 -17.29
C TYR A 143 -23.62 -4.28 -18.35
N SER A 144 -23.50 -3.05 -18.83
CA SER A 144 -24.41 -2.51 -19.86
C SER A 144 -24.33 -3.31 -21.17
N VAL A 145 -23.13 -3.70 -21.59
CA VAL A 145 -22.93 -4.52 -22.80
C VAL A 145 -23.51 -5.92 -22.61
N GLN A 146 -23.30 -6.53 -21.45
CA GLN A 146 -23.83 -7.87 -21.14
C GLN A 146 -25.36 -7.89 -21.15
N GLU A 147 -26.01 -6.92 -20.51
CA GLU A 147 -27.47 -6.78 -20.52
C GLU A 147 -28.01 -6.59 -21.95
N GLN A 148 -27.34 -5.76 -22.77
CA GLN A 148 -27.71 -5.59 -24.18
C GLN A 148 -27.58 -6.90 -24.97
N GLN A 149 -26.52 -7.68 -24.76
CA GLN A 149 -26.34 -8.98 -25.41
C GLN A 149 -27.43 -9.98 -25.02
N LEU A 150 -27.81 -10.04 -23.74
CA LEU A 150 -28.88 -10.91 -23.26
C LEU A 150 -30.23 -10.53 -23.88
N LEU A 151 -30.54 -9.24 -23.95
CA LEU A 151 -31.76 -8.75 -24.61
C LEU A 151 -31.80 -9.15 -26.09
N ILE A 152 -30.71 -8.93 -26.83
CA ILE A 152 -30.62 -9.32 -28.23
C ILE A 152 -30.85 -10.83 -28.39
N LEU A 153 -30.16 -11.67 -27.61
CA LEU A 153 -30.31 -13.12 -27.68
C LEU A 153 -31.72 -13.61 -27.32
N SER A 154 -32.42 -12.92 -26.42
CA SER A 154 -33.81 -13.23 -26.08
C SER A 154 -34.77 -12.95 -27.25
N CYS A 155 -34.51 -11.91 -28.05
CA CYS A 155 -35.30 -11.61 -29.24
C CYS A 155 -35.09 -12.60 -30.40
N TYR A 156 -33.93 -13.26 -30.48
CA TYR A 156 -33.64 -14.26 -31.52
C TYR A 156 -34.13 -15.68 -31.20
N ARG A 157 -34.64 -15.93 -29.98
CA ARG A 157 -35.13 -17.25 -29.53
C ARG A 157 -36.66 -17.37 -29.51
N GLY A 158 -37.38 -16.35 -29.98
CA GLY A 158 -38.84 -16.39 -30.23
C GLY A 158 -39.12 -16.55 -31.72
#